data_AF-A0A2V6T5X2-F1
#
_entry.id   AF-A0A2V6T5X2-F1
#
_cell.length_a   1.000
_cell.length_b   1.000
_cell.length_c   1.000
_cell.angle_alpha   90.00
_cell.angle_beta   90.00
_cell.angle_gamma   90.00
#
_symmetry.space_group_name_H-M   'P 1'
#
loop_
_entity.id
_entity.type
_entity.pdbx_description
1 polymer ?
#
loop_
_entity_poly.entity_id
_entity_poly.type
_entity_poly.pdbx_seq_one_letter_code
_entity_poly.pdbx_strand_id
1 'polypeptide(L)'
;HPVVGDKILKPLRFLACEAKAVRHHHERYDGKGYPDGLKGDDIPLIARVVTVADAFDAMTSDRPYRSKRPLPTAMEEIVRGAGTQFDPVAADAFSTIPLARLEQISQHLDLRSVAIADAAVAPLVAVR
;
A
#
# COMPACT_ATOMS: atom_id res chain seq x y z
N HIS A 1 -3.91 12.21 5.06
CA HIS A 1 -4.03 11.41 6.29
C HIS A 1 -2.71 10.93 6.94
N PRO A 2 -1.52 10.88 6.29
CA PRO A 2 -0.36 10.17 6.86
C PRO A 2 0.07 10.67 8.24
N VAL A 3 0.04 11.99 8.48
CA VAL A 3 0.38 12.60 9.77
C VAL A 3 -0.56 12.17 10.90
N VAL A 4 -1.84 11.96 10.60
CA VAL A 4 -2.82 11.52 11.60
C VAL A 4 -2.60 10.05 11.94
N GLY A 5 -2.39 9.20 10.93
CA GLY A 5 -2.08 7.78 11.14
C GLY A 5 -0.80 7.57 11.95
N ASP A 6 0.27 8.33 11.64
CA ASP A 6 1.50 8.36 12.43
C ASP A 6 1.22 8.72 13.89
N LYS A 7 0.46 9.79 14.14
CA LYS A 7 0.08 10.19 15.52
C LYS A 7 -0.67 9.11 16.29
N ILE A 8 -1.54 8.34 15.62
CA ILE A 8 -2.28 7.23 16.23
C ILE A 8 -1.34 6.09 16.60
N LEU A 9 -0.37 5.76 15.74
CA LEU A 9 0.54 4.63 15.94
C LEU A 9 1.72 4.96 16.86
N LYS A 10 2.16 6.23 16.91
CA LYS A 10 3.36 6.67 17.64
C LYS A 10 3.43 6.25 19.13
N PRO A 11 2.33 6.21 19.90
CA PRO A 11 2.35 5.71 21.27
C PRO A 11 2.63 4.20 21.37
N LEU A 12 2.27 3.43 20.34
CA LEU A 12 2.46 1.99 20.26
C LEU A 12 3.89 1.71 19.78
N ARG A 13 4.87 1.80 20.69
CA ARG A 13 6.31 1.68 20.37
C ARG A 13 6.69 0.41 19.60
N PHE A 14 5.95 -0.68 19.78
CA PHE A 14 6.16 -1.93 19.05
C PHE A 14 5.77 -1.84 17.55
N LEU A 15 5.05 -0.80 17.15
CA LEU A 15 4.68 -0.48 15.75
C LEU A 15 5.54 0.64 15.15
N ALA A 16 6.74 0.87 15.68
CA ALA A 16 7.59 1.98 15.22
C ALA A 16 7.98 1.87 13.73
N CYS A 17 8.03 0.65 13.17
CA CYS A 17 8.33 0.43 11.75
C CYS A 17 7.12 0.78 10.88
N GLU A 18 5.95 0.29 11.27
CA GLU A 18 4.66 0.48 10.62
C GLU A 18 4.26 1.97 10.66
N ALA A 19 4.54 2.67 11.77
CA ALA A 19 4.34 4.11 11.86
C ALA A 19 5.11 4.87 10.78
N LYS A 20 6.35 4.45 10.45
CA LYS A 20 7.12 5.04 9.33
C LYS A 20 6.45 4.77 7.99
N ALA A 21 5.96 3.56 7.75
CA ALA A 21 5.22 3.25 6.53
C ALA A 21 3.97 4.15 6.40
N VAL A 22 3.16 4.22 7.46
CA VAL A 22 1.95 5.06 7.50
C VAL A 22 2.27 6.54 7.31
N ARG A 23 3.36 7.04 7.89
CA ARG A 23 3.76 8.43 7.72
C ARG A 23 4.23 8.75 6.30
N HIS A 24 4.98 7.86 5.67
CA HIS A 24 5.77 8.20 4.48
C HIS A 24 5.33 7.50 3.19
N HIS A 25 4.28 6.66 3.19
CA HIS A 25 3.85 5.96 1.96
C HIS A 25 3.31 6.88 0.85
N HIS A 26 3.08 8.16 1.12
CA HIS A 26 2.76 9.19 0.09
C HIS A 26 3.98 10.02 -0.35
N GLU A 27 5.17 9.72 0.18
CA GLU A 27 6.40 10.29 -0.35
C GLU A 27 6.66 9.74 -1.76
N ARG A 28 7.31 10.54 -2.59
CA ARG A 28 7.71 10.15 -3.95
C ARG A 28 9.21 10.13 -4.01
N TYR A 29 9.78 9.17 -4.73
CA TYR A 29 11.23 9.01 -4.84
C TYR A 29 11.93 10.28 -5.39
N ASP A 30 11.25 11.06 -6.23
CA ASP A 30 11.71 12.35 -6.77
C ASP A 30 11.64 13.54 -5.80
N GLY A 31 11.08 13.37 -4.60
CA GLY A 31 10.91 14.44 -3.60
C GLY A 31 9.66 15.31 -3.79
N LYS A 32 8.76 14.95 -4.72
CA LYS A 32 7.50 15.69 -4.95
C LYS A 32 6.32 15.16 -4.14
N GLY A 33 6.59 14.24 -3.22
CA GLY A 33 5.59 13.64 -2.34
C GLY A 33 5.33 14.47 -1.10
N TYR A 34 4.60 13.87 -0.16
CA TYR A 34 4.22 14.48 1.10
C TYR A 34 4.11 13.39 2.18
N PRO A 35 4.12 13.70 3.49
CA PRO A 35 4.00 15.03 4.10
C PRO A 35 5.32 15.79 4.29
N ASP A 36 6.46 15.11 4.26
CA ASP A 36 7.75 15.66 4.68
C ASP A 36 8.66 16.01 3.48
N GLY A 37 8.30 15.60 2.26
CA GLY A 37 9.01 15.94 1.03
C GLY A 37 10.36 15.23 0.90
N LEU A 38 10.43 14.01 1.45
CA LEU A 38 11.64 13.19 1.44
C LEU A 38 11.95 12.71 0.02
N LYS A 39 13.24 12.55 -0.29
CA LYS A 39 13.72 12.16 -1.62
C LYS A 39 14.64 10.96 -1.55
N GLY A 40 14.53 10.07 -2.53
CA GLY A 40 15.44 8.94 -2.68
C GLY A 40 15.46 8.04 -1.44
N ASP A 41 16.67 7.77 -0.96
CA ASP A 41 16.91 6.87 0.17
C ASP A 41 16.61 7.48 1.55
N ASP A 42 16.31 8.79 1.62
CA ASP A 42 15.80 9.41 2.85
C ASP A 42 14.40 8.89 3.20
N ILE A 43 13.68 8.36 2.21
CA ILE A 43 12.39 7.69 2.42
C ILE A 43 12.64 6.32 3.05
N PRO A 44 12.04 5.99 4.21
CA PRO A 44 12.20 4.70 4.84
C PRO A 44 11.88 3.55 3.89
N LEU A 45 12.71 2.51 3.86
CA LEU A 45 12.57 1.38 2.94
C LEU A 45 11.15 0.76 2.98
N ILE A 46 10.58 0.59 4.17
CA ILE A 46 9.23 0.06 4.32
C ILE A 46 8.18 0.93 3.62
N ALA A 47 8.33 2.26 3.63
CA ALA A 47 7.44 3.16 2.92
C ALA A 47 7.63 3.03 1.41
N ARG A 48 8.88 2.96 0.92
CA ARG A 48 9.19 2.76 -0.51
C ARG A 48 8.55 1.50 -1.08
N VAL A 49 8.57 0.40 -0.33
CA VAL A 49 7.91 -0.86 -0.69
C VAL A 49 6.39 -0.73 -0.65
N VAL A 50 5.84 -0.16 0.43
CA VAL A 50 4.39 0.01 0.60
C VAL A 50 3.80 0.92 -0.49
N THR A 51 4.49 1.99 -0.90
CA THR A 51 4.02 2.87 -1.97
C THR A 51 3.83 2.15 -3.30
N VAL A 52 4.71 1.19 -3.64
CA VAL A 52 4.55 0.37 -4.86
C VAL A 52 3.33 -0.54 -4.74
N ALA A 53 3.19 -1.24 -3.60
CA ALA A 53 2.08 -2.14 -3.36
C ALA A 53 0.72 -1.41 -3.34
N ASP A 54 0.64 -0.27 -2.64
CA ASP A 54 -0.56 0.57 -2.54
C ASP A 54 -0.97 1.13 -3.90
N ALA A 55 0.00 1.59 -4.71
CA ALA A 55 -0.28 2.09 -6.05
C ALA A 55 -0.78 0.98 -6.99
N PHE A 56 -0.16 -0.21 -6.93
CA PHE A 56 -0.60 -1.35 -7.73
C PHE A 56 -2.03 -1.76 -7.35
N ASP A 57 -2.29 -1.98 -6.06
CA ASP A 57 -3.63 -2.33 -5.56
C ASP A 57 -4.65 -1.27 -5.99
N ALA A 58 -4.35 0.02 -5.76
CA ALA A 58 -5.23 1.12 -6.16
C ALA A 58 -5.55 1.16 -7.67
N MET A 59 -4.65 0.69 -8.54
CA MET A 59 -4.90 0.57 -9.97
C MET A 59 -5.75 -0.66 -10.33
N THR A 60 -5.65 -1.74 -9.56
CA THR A 60 -6.22 -3.06 -9.88
C THR A 60 -7.46 -3.42 -9.05
N SER A 61 -7.86 -2.61 -8.05
CA SER A 61 -9.15 -2.75 -7.38
C SER A 61 -10.26 -1.98 -8.11
N ASP A 62 -11.48 -2.51 -8.05
CA ASP A 62 -12.67 -1.78 -8.47
C ASP A 62 -12.99 -0.67 -7.45
N ARG A 63 -13.26 0.54 -7.94
CA ARG A 63 -13.66 1.68 -7.10
C ARG A 63 -14.99 2.24 -7.61
N PRO A 64 -15.82 2.86 -6.75
CA PRO A 64 -17.16 3.34 -7.14
C PRO A 64 -17.21 4.24 -8.40
N TYR A 65 -16.09 4.85 -8.77
CA TYR A 65 -15.95 5.78 -9.89
C TYR A 65 -14.98 5.32 -10.98
N ARG A 66 -14.39 4.12 -10.85
CA ARG A 66 -13.37 3.63 -11.78
C ARG A 66 -13.28 2.11 -11.74
N SER A 67 -13.44 1.50 -12.92
CA SER A 67 -13.16 0.08 -13.12
C SER A 67 -11.67 -0.21 -12.95
N LYS A 68 -11.34 -1.38 -12.40
CA LYS A 68 -9.96 -1.81 -12.28
C LYS A 68 -9.23 -1.85 -13.61
N ARG A 69 -7.94 -1.52 -13.61
CA ARG A 69 -7.06 -1.72 -14.76
C ARG A 69 -6.61 -3.18 -14.84
N PRO A 70 -6.29 -3.69 -16.05
CA PRO A 70 -5.62 -4.98 -16.19
C PRO A 70 -4.28 -5.00 -15.44
N LEU A 71 -3.94 -6.14 -14.83
CA LEU A 71 -2.66 -6.30 -14.11
C LEU A 71 -1.43 -5.96 -14.95
N PRO A 72 -1.33 -6.35 -16.24
CA PRO A 72 -0.19 -5.95 -17.07
C PRO A 72 -0.03 -4.43 -17.16
N THR A 73 -1.14 -3.71 -17.37
CA THR A 73 -1.14 -2.25 -17.45
C THR A 73 -0.72 -1.61 -16.13
N ALA A 74 -1.19 -2.13 -15.00
CA ALA A 74 -0.75 -1.65 -13.68
C ALA A 74 0.76 -1.88 -13.47
N MET A 75 1.28 -3.03 -13.91
CA MET A 75 2.73 -3.33 -13.84
C MET A 75 3.54 -2.36 -14.70
N GLU A 76 3.11 -2.07 -15.92
CA GLU A 76 3.76 -1.08 -16.80
C GLU A 76 3.83 0.31 -16.16
N GLU A 77 2.78 0.74 -15.44
CA GLU A 77 2.79 2.00 -14.70
C GLU A 77 3.81 2.01 -13.56
N ILE A 78 3.97 0.89 -12.82
CA ILE A 78 5.00 0.77 -11.79
C ILE A 78 6.39 0.92 -12.39
N VAL A 79 6.69 0.18 -13.47
CA VAL A 79 7.99 0.23 -14.16
C VAL A 79 8.26 1.63 -14.71
N ARG A 80 7.26 2.26 -15.34
CA ARG A 80 7.39 3.62 -15.89
C ARG A 80 7.62 4.68 -14.81
N GLY A 81 7.08 4.48 -13.61
CA GLY A 81 7.23 5.37 -12.47
C GLY A 81 8.55 5.21 -11.70
N ALA A 82 9.40 4.25 -12.05
CA ALA A 82 10.69 4.02 -11.40
C ALA A 82 11.60 5.26 -11.47
N GLY A 83 12.22 5.61 -10.34
CA GLY A 83 13.10 6.78 -10.21
C GLY A 83 12.36 8.12 -10.08
N THR A 84 11.03 8.14 -10.25
CA THR A 84 10.21 9.33 -10.04
C THR A 84 9.22 9.12 -8.90
N GLN A 85 8.12 8.44 -9.17
CA GLN A 85 7.12 8.12 -8.15
C GLN A 85 7.63 7.01 -7.22
N PHE A 86 8.27 6.00 -7.80
CA PHE A 86 8.69 4.80 -7.09
C PHE A 86 10.21 4.71 -6.99
N ASP A 87 10.66 4.08 -5.93
CA ASP A 87 12.03 3.61 -5.82
C ASP A 87 12.34 2.63 -6.97
N PRO A 88 13.41 2.86 -7.76
CA PRO A 88 13.82 1.95 -8.81
C PRO A 88 14.01 0.50 -8.35
N VAL A 89 14.60 0.28 -7.16
CA VAL A 89 14.89 -1.06 -6.65
C VAL A 89 13.60 -1.77 -6.25
N ALA A 90 12.68 -1.05 -5.58
CA ALA A 90 11.39 -1.63 -5.20
C ALA A 90 10.51 -1.91 -6.43
N ALA A 91 10.49 -1.00 -7.41
CA ALA A 91 9.76 -1.19 -8.66
C ALA A 91 10.30 -2.37 -9.47
N ASP A 92 11.62 -2.48 -9.61
CA ASP A 92 12.28 -3.60 -10.29
C ASP A 92 11.95 -4.93 -9.59
N ALA A 93 12.15 -5.02 -8.28
CA ALA A 93 11.82 -6.20 -7.49
C ALA A 93 10.34 -6.60 -7.64
N PHE A 94 9.41 -5.64 -7.60
CA PHE A 94 7.99 -5.91 -7.80
C PHE A 94 7.70 -6.42 -9.22
N SER A 95 8.38 -5.91 -10.24
CA SER A 95 8.22 -6.34 -11.63
C SER A 95 8.64 -7.78 -11.90
N THR A 96 9.49 -8.35 -11.04
CA THR A 96 9.87 -9.77 -11.12
C THR A 96 8.77 -10.73 -10.68
N ILE A 97 7.71 -10.22 -10.02
CA ILE A 97 6.61 -11.07 -9.55
C ILE A 97 5.73 -11.48 -10.74
N PRO A 98 5.51 -12.79 -10.96
CA PRO A 98 4.65 -13.25 -12.06
C PRO A 98 3.21 -12.71 -11.92
N LEU A 99 2.61 -12.23 -13.02
CA LEU A 99 1.24 -11.70 -13.01
C LEU A 99 0.21 -12.72 -12.48
N ALA A 100 0.40 -14.01 -12.81
CA ALA A 100 -0.44 -15.09 -12.28
C ALA A 100 -0.39 -15.18 -10.74
N ARG A 101 0.76 -14.85 -10.13
CA ARG A 101 0.89 -14.80 -8.67
C ARG A 101 0.13 -13.62 -8.09
N LEU A 102 0.19 -12.45 -8.74
CA LEU A 102 -0.57 -11.26 -8.32
C LEU A 102 -2.07 -11.48 -8.45
N GLU A 103 -2.52 -12.15 -9.51
CA GLU A 103 -3.91 -12.53 -9.71
C GLU A 103 -4.41 -13.48 -8.61
N GLN A 104 -3.62 -14.50 -8.25
CA GLN A 104 -3.93 -15.41 -7.14
C GLN A 104 -4.08 -14.68 -5.81
N ILE A 105 -3.19 -13.72 -5.53
CA ILE A 105 -3.24 -12.92 -4.30
C ILE A 105 -4.51 -12.07 -4.27
N SER A 106 -4.86 -11.42 -5.38
CA SER A 106 -6.08 -10.61 -5.49
C SER A 106 -7.33 -11.46 -5.23
N GLN A 107 -7.43 -12.64 -5.84
CA GLN A 107 -8.59 -13.53 -5.68
C GLN A 107 -8.72 -14.06 -4.23
N HIS A 108 -7.61 -14.33 -3.54
CA HIS A 108 -7.66 -14.77 -2.14
C HIS A 108 -8.08 -13.64 -1.18
N LEU A 109 -7.76 -12.39 -1.51
CA LEU A 109 -8.23 -11.23 -0.74
C LEU A 109 -9.74 -11.04 -0.89
N ASP A 110 -10.29 -11.24 -2.09
CA ASP A 110 -11.73 -11.17 -2.34
C ASP A 110 -12.50 -12.25 -1.55
N LEU A 111 -11.97 -13.47 -1.47
CA LEU A 111 -12.60 -14.54 -0.70
C LEU A 111 -12.56 -14.27 0.81
N ARG A 112 -11.50 -13.65 1.32
CA ARG A 112 -11.38 -13.28 2.74
C ARG A 112 -12.18 -12.04 3.10
N SER A 113 -12.29 -11.06 2.20
CA SER A 113 -13.10 -9.85 2.45
C SER A 113 -14.59 -10.17 2.51
N VAL A 114 -15.08 -11.09 1.68
CA VAL A 114 -16.44 -11.66 1.80
C VAL A 114 -16.61 -12.41 3.13
N ALA A 115 -15.65 -13.26 3.50
CA ALA A 115 -15.73 -14.02 4.74
C ALA A 115 -15.68 -13.16 6.02
N ILE A 116 -14.94 -12.03 6.01
CA ILE A 116 -14.91 -11.08 7.14
C ILE A 116 -16.19 -10.23 7.18
N ALA A 117 -16.74 -9.84 6.03
CA ALA A 117 -18.02 -9.15 5.97
C ALA A 117 -19.17 -10.02 6.52
N ASP A 118 -19.13 -11.33 6.29
CA ASP A 118 -20.06 -12.29 6.88
C ASP A 118 -19.80 -12.57 8.38
N ALA A 119 -18.65 -12.15 8.94
CA ALA A 119 -18.20 -12.51 10.29
C ALA A 119 -18.31 -11.39 11.36
N ALA A 120 -19.03 -10.29 11.14
CA ALA A 120 -19.33 -9.31 12.20
C ALA A 120 -20.81 -8.88 12.14
N VAL A 121 -21.64 -8.97 13.19
CA VAL A 121 -21.40 -8.56 14.60
C VAL A 121 -22.15 -9.49 15.56
N ALA A 122 -21.44 -10.26 16.39
CA ALA A 122 -22.01 -10.77 17.64
C ALA A 122 -21.85 -9.68 18.71
N PRO A 123 -22.90 -9.34 19.48
CA PRO A 123 -22.82 -8.24 20.44
C PRO A 123 -21.87 -8.60 21.57
N LEU A 124 -20.97 -7.67 21.91
CA LEU A 124 -20.19 -7.72 23.13
C LEU A 124 -21.17 -7.66 24.32
N VAL A 125 -21.37 -8.80 24.99
CA VAL A 125 -22.15 -8.89 26.22
C VAL A 125 -21.45 -8.05 27.29
N ALA A 126 -22.24 -7.17 27.91
CA ALA A 126 -21.85 -6.31 29.02
C ALA A 126 -21.28 -7.12 30.19
N VAL A 127 -20.10 -6.73 30.65
CA VAL A 127 -19.59 -7.14 31.96
C VAL A 127 -20.01 -6.07 32.96
N ARG A 128 -20.73 -6.50 33.99
CA ARG A 128 -21.21 -5.71 35.12
C ARG A 128 -20.08 -5.22 36.01
#